data_AF-A0A0Q8RP40-F1
#
_entry.id   AF-A0A0Q8RP40-F1
#
_cell.length_a   1.000
_cell.length_b   1.000
_cell.length_c   1.000
_cell.angle_alpha   90.00
_cell.angle_beta   90.00
_cell.angle_gamma   90.00
#
_symmetry.space_group_name_H-M   'P 1'
#
loop_
_entity.id
_entity.type
_entity.pdbx_description
1 polymer ?
#
loop_
_entity_poly.entity_id
_entity_poly.type
_entity_poly.pdbx_seq_one_letter_code
_entity_poly.pdbx_strand_id
1 'polypeptide(L)' 'MREEVLSDRVQVCAGSLDEPARVKIQDHVWTSSQVSWCDIHDDLPRFAESSSAVPSKAMK' A
#
# COMPACT_ATOMS: atom_id res chain seq x y z
N MET A 1 2.92 -8.97 -4.70
CA MET A 1 2.38 -7.98 -5.65
C MET A 1 3.04 -8.19 -7.01
N ARG A 2 2.41 -8.95 -7.92
CA ARG A 2 2.83 -9.02 -9.34
C ARG A 2 1.86 -8.14 -10.11
N GLU A 3 2.15 -6.85 -10.16
CA GLU A 3 1.31 -5.92 -10.91
C GLU A 3 1.83 -5.86 -12.35
N GLU A 4 1.28 -6.69 -13.24
CA GLU A 4 1.51 -6.55 -14.69
C GLU A 4 0.99 -5.19 -15.24
N VAL A 5 0.31 -4.38 -14.40
CA VAL A 5 -0.38 -3.13 -14.76
C VAL A 5 0.41 -1.87 -14.34
N LEU A 6 1.68 -2.01 -13.95
CA LEU A 6 2.55 -0.89 -13.58
C LEU A 6 3.71 -0.68 -14.55
N SER A 7 3.51 -0.87 -15.86
CA SER A 7 4.61 -0.75 -16.84
C SER A 7 5.28 0.64 -16.85
N ASP A 8 4.59 1.67 -16.35
CA ASP A 8 5.05 3.06 -16.25
C ASP A 8 5.31 3.49 -14.80
N ARG A 9 5.32 2.57 -13.84
CA ARG A 9 5.42 2.87 -12.40
C ARG A 9 6.43 1.96 -11.72
N VAL A 10 7.04 2.52 -10.67
CA VAL A 10 7.95 1.79 -9.79
C VAL A 10 7.46 1.88 -8.36
N GLN A 11 7.61 0.79 -7.61
CA GLN A 11 7.37 0.77 -6.17
C GLN A 11 8.69 1.05 -5.46
N VAL A 12 8.66 2.01 -4.55
CA VAL A 12 9.80 2.38 -3.70
C VAL A 12 9.36 2.31 -2.26
N CYS A 13 10.15 1.68 -1.41
CA CYS A 13 9.90 1.65 0.03
C CYS A 13 10.07 3.08 0.58
N ALA A 14 9.03 3.64 1.19
CA ALA A 14 9.12 5.00 1.75
C ALA A 14 10.30 5.14 2.74
N GLY A 15 10.59 4.10 3.52
CA GLY A 15 11.72 4.07 4.45
C GLY A 15 13.11 4.06 3.83
N SER A 16 13.23 3.93 2.50
CA SER A 16 14.52 4.03 1.79
C SER A 16 14.81 5.41 1.21
N LEU A 17 13.94 6.40 1.45
CA LEU A 17 14.14 7.78 1.02
C LEU A 17 15.02 8.55 2.01
N ASP A 18 15.70 9.61 1.55
CA ASP A 18 16.50 10.49 2.43
C ASP A 18 15.63 11.22 3.46
N GLU A 19 14.41 11.58 3.07
CA GLU A 19 13.44 12.30 3.91
C GLU A 19 12.09 11.55 3.96
N PRO A 20 12.02 10.36 4.58
CA PRO A 20 10.86 9.47 4.50
C PRO A 20 9.59 10.10 5.09
N ALA A 21 9.73 10.97 6.09
CA ALA A 21 8.61 11.67 6.75
C ALA A 21 7.86 12.65 5.83
N ARG A 22 8.41 13.02 4.66
CA ARG A 22 7.71 13.88 3.68
C ARG A 22 6.64 13.14 2.91
N VAL A 23 6.69 11.81 2.88
CA VAL A 23 5.66 10.98 2.25
C VAL A 23 4.64 10.60 3.31
N LYS A 24 3.38 10.96 3.08
CA LYS A 24 2.26 10.58 3.95
C LYS A 24 1.60 9.33 3.42
N ILE A 25 1.40 8.34 4.27
CA ILE A 25 0.53 7.20 3.97
C ILE A 25 -0.88 7.72 3.66
N GLN A 26 -1.52 7.17 2.64
CA GLN A 26 -2.84 7.59 2.17
C GLN A 26 -3.90 6.50 2.34
N ASP A 27 -3.49 5.22 2.36
CA ASP A 27 -4.35 4.07 2.55
C ASP A 27 -3.55 2.86 3.06
N HIS A 28 -4.29 1.85 3.51
CA HIS A 28 -3.75 0.55 3.91
C HIS A 28 -4.32 -0.54 3.01
N VAL A 29 -3.44 -1.36 2.44
CA VAL A 29 -3.79 -2.52 1.61
C VAL A 29 -3.34 -3.81 2.30
N TRP A 30 -3.85 -4.97 1.88
CA TRP A 30 -3.56 -6.27 2.50
C TRP A 30 -3.97 -6.40 3.97
N THR A 31 -5.00 -5.64 4.40
CA THR A 31 -5.43 -5.64 5.81
C THR A 31 -6.03 -6.97 6.27
N SER A 32 -6.41 -7.86 5.36
CA SER A 32 -6.83 -9.24 5.68
C SER A 32 -5.66 -10.18 6.00
N SER A 33 -4.42 -9.80 5.65
CA SER A 33 -3.19 -10.60 5.82
C SER A 33 -2.17 -9.85 6.68
N GLN A 34 -2.63 -9.39 7.85
CA GLN A 34 -1.83 -8.64 8.79
C GLN A 34 -1.10 -9.55 9.78
N VAL A 35 0.11 -9.17 10.18
CA VAL A 35 0.83 -9.80 11.29
C VAL A 35 0.18 -9.43 12.63
N SER A 36 0.15 -10.38 13.58
CA SER A 36 -0.62 -10.25 14.83
C SER A 36 -0.22 -9.09 15.74
N TRP A 37 0.99 -8.55 15.58
CA TRP A 37 1.50 -7.42 16.36
C TRP A 37 1.34 -6.06 15.67
N CYS A 38 0.88 -6.03 14.42
CA CYS A 38 0.66 -4.76 13.72
C CYS A 38 -0.70 -4.21 14.14
N ASP A 39 -0.70 -3.01 14.72
CA ASP A 39 -1.89 -2.27 15.10
C ASP A 39 -1.87 -0.91 14.39
N ILE A 40 -2.96 -0.59 13.70
CA ILE A 40 -3.08 0.61 12.86
C ILE A 40 -4.06 1.55 13.57
N HIS A 41 -3.56 2.70 14.01
CA HIS A 41 -4.31 3.65 14.85
C HIS A 41 -4.80 4.90 14.12
N ASP A 42 -4.75 4.92 12.79
CA ASP A 42 -5.27 6.02 11.98
C ASP A 42 -6.64 5.70 11.37
N ASP A 43 -7.29 6.75 10.86
CA ASP A 43 -8.59 6.73 10.19
C ASP A 43 -8.47 6.65 8.65
N LEU A 44 -7.32 6.24 8.12
CA LEU A 44 -7.13 6.17 6.67
C LEU A 44 -7.92 4.99 6.07
N PRO A 45 -8.28 5.07 4.77
CA PRO A 45 -8.95 3.97 4.06
C PRO A 45 -8.22 2.63 4.21
N ARG A 46 -8.99 1.56 4.44
CA ARG A 46 -8.48 0.20 4.61
C ARG A 46 -9.07 -0.73 3.57
N PHE A 47 -8.22 -1.41 2.85
CA PHE A 47 -8.57 -2.36 1.80
C PHE A 47 -7.99 -3.73 2.11
N ALA A 48 -8.82 -4.77 1.97
CA ALA A 48 -8.40 -6.14 2.29
C ALA A 48 -7.21 -6.61 1.46
N GLU A 49 -7.07 -6.17 0.19
CA GLU A 49 -6.03 -6.63 -0.73
C GLU A 49 -5.44 -5.49 -1.59
N SER A 50 -6.27 -4.72 -2.30
CA SER A 50 -5.82 -3.62 -3.17
C SER A 50 -6.64 -2.35 -2.96
N SER A 51 -5.99 -1.21 -3.12
CA SER A 51 -6.62 0.12 -3.10
C SER A 51 -7.31 0.41 -4.43
N SER A 52 -8.29 1.33 -4.39
CA SER A 52 -8.90 1.94 -5.57
C SER A 52 -8.10 3.12 -6.15
N ALA A 53 -7.02 3.54 -5.48
CA ALA A 53 -6.18 4.66 -5.93
C ALA A 53 -5.46 4.39 -7.26
N VAL A 54 -5.20 3.11 -7.56
CA VAL A 54 -4.60 2.68 -8.83
C VAL A 54 -5.38 1.46 -9.35
N PRO A 55 -5.80 1.44 -10.63
CA PRO A 55 -6.42 0.25 -11.21
C PRO A 55 -5.47 -0.95 -11.10
N SER A 56 -5.87 -1.97 -10.34
CA SER A 56 -5.10 -3.20 -10.16
C SER A 56 -5.85 -4.41 -10.72
N LYS A 57 -5.09 -5.40 -11.21
CA LYS A 57 -5.60 -6.74 -11.56
C LYS A 57 -5.49 -7.74 -10.40
N ALA A 58 -5.04 -7.32 -9.22
CA ALA A 58 -4.85 -8.20 -8.07
C ALA A 58 -6.16 -8.86 -7.57
N MET A 59 -7.32 -8.29 -7.90
CA MET A 59 -8.65 -8.80 -7.52
C MET A 59 -9.19 -9.95 -8.42
N LYS A 60 -8.32 -10.71 -9.12
CA LYS A 60 -8.74 -11.83 -9.99
C LYS A 60 -8.24 -13.17 -9.50
#